data_AF-A0A9Q3IIN1-F1
#
_entry.id   AF-A0A9Q3IIN1-F1
#
_cell.length_a   1.000
_cell.length_b   1.000
_cell.length_c   1.000
_cell.angle_alpha   90.00
_cell.angle_beta   90.00
_cell.angle_gamma   90.00
#
_symmetry.space_group_name_H-M   'P 1'
#
loop_
_entity.id
_entity.type
_entity.pdbx_description
1 polymer ?
#
loop_
_entity_poly.entity_id
_entity_poly.type
_entity_poly.pdbx_seq_one_letter_code
_entity_poly.pdbx_strand_id
1 'polypeptide(L)'
;MHALDEVWKKSYDEVRFHLLDGIIYHRTKHTCVMTVVDRSLINLVLKECHDIPFSQHLSEDRTIEKVKTCIWWPMWQKDVSEYCKSCDRCQKANKSSGKRLGNMIKIQEPSRPWEIDHMDWVTGLPPGGDRSFNYCQVIVERFSKTPIFLPCHKDDTAMDTALLI
;
A
#
# COMPACT_ATOMS: atom_id res chain seq x y z
N MET A 1 -6.77 26.55 24.47
CA MET A 1 -7.76 27.30 23.66
C MET A 1 -7.04 28.43 22.91
N HIS A 2 -6.14 28.11 21.95
CA HIS A 2 -5.31 29.12 21.26
C HIS A 2 -4.82 28.73 19.85
N ALA A 3 -5.35 27.68 19.21
CA ALA A 3 -4.88 27.24 17.87
C ALA A 3 -5.88 27.51 16.72
N LEU A 4 -7.11 27.91 17.04
CA LEU A 4 -8.16 28.15 16.02
C LEU A 4 -8.10 29.56 15.44
N ASP A 5 -7.28 30.46 15.98
CA ASP A 5 -7.38 31.89 15.70
C ASP A 5 -6.67 32.36 14.42
N GLU A 6 -6.01 31.50 13.64
CA GLU A 6 -5.23 31.98 12.47
C GLU A 6 -5.67 31.42 11.12
N VAL A 7 -6.13 30.17 11.05
CA VAL A 7 -6.33 29.48 9.76
C VAL A 7 -7.45 30.13 8.93
N TRP A 8 -8.52 30.59 9.58
CA TRP A 8 -9.64 31.24 8.89
C TRP A 8 -9.41 32.75 8.70
N LYS A 9 -8.60 33.41 9.54
CA LYS A 9 -8.35 34.86 9.47
C LYS A 9 -7.82 35.29 8.13
N LYS A 10 -6.82 34.58 7.59
CA LYS A 10 -6.30 34.86 6.25
C LYS A 10 -7.40 34.81 5.17
N SER A 11 -8.27 33.80 5.24
CA SER A 11 -9.38 33.70 4.28
C SER A 11 -10.45 34.78 4.50
N TYR A 12 -10.65 35.20 5.74
CA TYR A 12 -11.55 36.29 6.10
C TYR A 12 -11.04 37.64 5.59
N ASP A 13 -9.77 37.95 5.83
CA ASP A 13 -9.11 39.18 5.37
C ASP A 13 -9.10 39.28 3.84
N GLU A 14 -8.99 38.14 3.16
CA GLU A 14 -9.08 38.05 1.70
C GLU A 14 -10.53 38.00 1.16
N VAL A 15 -11.54 38.22 2.01
CA VAL A 15 -12.98 38.26 1.67
C VAL A 15 -13.44 36.99 0.94
N ARG A 16 -12.93 35.83 1.38
CA ARG A 16 -13.26 34.52 0.80
C ARG A 16 -14.55 33.91 1.35
N PHE A 17 -15.20 34.56 2.32
CA PHE A 17 -16.46 34.08 2.89
C PHE A 17 -17.64 34.90 2.39
N HIS A 18 -18.69 34.21 1.97
CA HIS A 18 -19.92 34.82 1.48
C HIS A 18 -21.13 34.22 2.21
N LEU A 19 -22.01 35.07 2.72
CA LEU A 19 -23.27 34.65 3.33
C LEU A 19 -24.38 34.67 2.27
N LEU A 20 -25.03 33.52 2.06
CA LEU A 20 -26.16 33.38 1.14
C LEU A 20 -27.22 32.48 1.80
N ASP A 21 -28.46 32.97 1.91
CA ASP A 21 -29.59 32.24 2.51
C ASP A 21 -29.31 31.67 3.91
N GLY A 22 -28.55 32.43 4.72
CA GLY A 22 -28.16 32.02 6.07
C GLY A 22 -27.02 30.98 6.13
N ILE A 23 -26.43 30.65 4.98
CA ILE A 23 -25.33 29.68 4.85
C ILE A 23 -24.05 30.42 4.46
N ILE A 24 -22.95 30.10 5.14
CA ILE A 24 -21.63 30.64 4.83
C ILE A 24 -20.97 29.76 3.77
N TYR A 25 -20.47 30.36 2.70
CA TYR A 25 -19.68 29.71 1.66
C TYR A 25 -18.24 30.20 1.72
N HIS A 26 -17.29 29.28 1.57
CA HIS A 26 -15.87 29.57 1.41
C HIS A 26 -15.49 29.45 -0.07
N ARG A 27 -14.96 30.53 -0.63
CA ARG A 27 -14.56 30.64 -2.03
C ARG A 27 -13.04 30.65 -2.15
N THR A 28 -12.53 29.77 -2.98
CA THR A 28 -11.14 29.79 -3.46
C THR A 28 -11.11 30.15 -4.95
N LYS A 29 -9.91 30.13 -5.55
CA LYS A 29 -9.76 30.31 -7.00
C LYS A 29 -10.53 29.26 -7.82
N HIS A 30 -10.71 28.06 -7.28
CA HIS A 30 -11.23 26.90 -8.03
C HIS A 30 -12.49 26.27 -7.43
N THR A 31 -12.86 26.62 -6.19
CA THR A 31 -13.99 26.02 -5.50
C THR A 31 -14.83 27.07 -4.77
N CYS A 32 -16.12 26.81 -4.62
CA CYS A 32 -17.02 27.54 -3.74
C CYS A 32 -17.85 26.50 -3.00
N VAL A 33 -17.62 26.35 -1.71
CA VAL A 33 -18.19 25.25 -0.91
C VAL A 33 -18.79 25.77 0.38
N MET A 34 -19.77 25.05 0.93
CA MET A 34 -20.38 25.41 2.20
C MET A 34 -19.35 25.33 3.35
N THR A 35 -19.46 26.23 4.32
CA THR A 35 -18.67 26.22 5.54
C THR A 35 -19.47 25.64 6.69
N VAL A 36 -18.90 24.67 7.40
CA VAL A 36 -19.53 24.05 8.56
C VAL A 36 -18.62 24.15 9.78
N VAL A 37 -19.22 24.47 10.92
CA VAL A 37 -18.53 24.55 12.23
C VAL A 37 -19.03 23.48 13.21
N ASP A 38 -20.21 22.91 12.96
CA ASP A 38 -20.77 21.86 13.80
C ASP A 38 -20.00 20.54 13.63
N ARG A 39 -19.53 19.99 14.74
CA ARG A 39 -18.72 18.76 14.75
C ARG A 39 -19.49 17.53 14.32
N SER A 40 -20.79 17.47 14.59
CA SER A 40 -21.65 16.34 14.19
C SER A 40 -21.78 16.29 12.68
N LEU A 41 -21.98 17.44 12.03
CA LEU A 41 -21.99 17.56 10.58
C LEU A 41 -20.62 17.25 9.94
N ILE A 42 -19.53 17.71 10.54
CA ILE A 42 -18.17 17.36 10.07
C ILE A 42 -17.99 15.84 10.08
N ASN A 43 -18.33 15.16 11.18
CA ASN A 43 -18.23 13.71 11.28
C ASN A 43 -19.12 13.00 10.25
N LEU A 44 -20.33 13.52 9.98
CA LEU A 44 -21.20 12.99 8.95
C LEU A 44 -20.56 13.10 7.57
N VAL A 45 -19.98 14.25 7.23
CA VAL A 45 -19.28 14.43 5.95
C VAL A 45 -18.09 13.49 5.82
N LEU A 46 -17.28 13.33 6.88
CA LEU A 46 -16.15 12.40 6.87
C LEU A 46 -16.60 10.96 6.61
N LYS A 47 -17.68 10.54 7.27
CA LYS A 47 -18.31 9.23 7.05
C LYS A 47 -18.81 9.06 5.61
N GLU A 48 -19.50 10.05 5.06
CA GLU A 48 -19.97 10.03 3.66
C GLU A 48 -18.81 10.05 2.65
N CYS A 49 -17.70 10.71 2.97
CA CYS A 49 -16.55 10.77 2.09
C CYS A 49 -15.70 9.49 2.13
N HIS A 50 -15.65 8.80 3.26
CA HIS A 50 -14.74 7.66 3.48
C HIS A 50 -15.44 6.30 3.56
N ASP A 51 -16.53 6.18 4.33
CA ASP A 51 -17.08 4.88 4.76
C ASP A 51 -18.21 4.33 3.88
N ILE A 52 -18.83 5.17 3.03
CA ILE A 52 -19.90 4.67 2.17
C ILE A 52 -19.37 3.62 1.18
N PRO A 53 -20.18 2.60 0.82
CA PRO A 53 -19.74 1.52 -0.08
C PRO A 53 -19.15 2.02 -1.41
N PHE A 54 -19.68 3.12 -1.95
CA PHE A 54 -19.19 3.75 -3.18
C PHE A 54 -17.84 4.48 -3.01
N SER A 55 -17.51 4.93 -1.80
CA SER A 55 -16.20 5.51 -1.47
C SER A 55 -15.15 4.43 -1.25
N GLN A 56 -15.50 3.14 -1.12
CA GLN A 56 -14.54 2.03 -1.05
C GLN A 56 -13.37 2.23 -0.06
N HIS A 57 -13.56 3.02 1.00
CA HIS A 57 -12.46 3.40 1.90
C HIS A 57 -11.26 3.97 1.15
N LEU A 58 -11.50 5.01 0.35
CA LEU A 58 -10.48 5.75 -0.39
C LEU A 58 -9.25 6.05 0.47
N SER A 59 -8.08 6.10 -0.18
CA SER A 59 -6.85 6.59 0.45
C SER A 59 -7.06 7.99 1.03
N GLU A 60 -6.22 8.38 1.99
CA GLU A 60 -6.24 9.71 2.61
C GLU A 60 -6.26 10.82 1.55
N ASP A 61 -5.35 10.77 0.57
CA ASP A 61 -5.28 11.75 -0.53
C ASP A 61 -6.57 11.87 -1.33
N ARG A 62 -7.21 10.73 -1.63
CA ARG A 62 -8.46 10.70 -2.39
C ARG A 62 -9.64 11.21 -1.55
N THR A 63 -9.63 10.92 -0.25
CA THR A 63 -10.62 11.44 0.69
C THR A 63 -10.49 12.96 0.84
N ILE A 64 -9.25 13.47 0.87
CA ILE A 64 -8.95 14.91 0.87
C ILE A 64 -9.51 15.59 -0.38
N GLU A 65 -9.25 15.05 -1.58
CA GLU A 65 -9.77 15.64 -2.81
C GLU A 65 -11.31 15.62 -2.87
N LYS A 66 -11.95 14.60 -2.32
CA LYS A 66 -13.42 14.56 -2.23
C LYS A 66 -13.95 15.67 -1.31
N VAL A 67 -13.45 15.72 -0.07
CA VAL A 67 -13.88 16.71 0.94
C VAL A 67 -13.70 18.15 0.44
N LYS A 68 -12.56 18.44 -0.18
CA LYS A 68 -12.20 19.74 -0.76
C LYS A 68 -13.22 20.30 -1.76
N THR A 69 -13.95 19.42 -2.45
CA THR A 69 -14.97 19.81 -3.44
C THR A 69 -16.36 19.99 -2.85
N CYS A 70 -16.60 19.55 -1.61
CA CYS A 70 -17.93 19.53 -1.01
C CYS A 70 -18.12 20.57 0.08
N ILE A 71 -17.15 20.70 1.01
CA ILE A 71 -17.35 21.50 2.23
C ILE A 71 -16.02 21.98 2.80
N TRP A 72 -16.05 23.05 3.59
CA TRP A 72 -14.87 23.62 4.23
C TRP A 72 -15.09 23.82 5.74
N TRP A 73 -14.04 23.59 6.52
CA TRP A 73 -13.96 23.96 7.93
C TRP A 73 -12.50 24.20 8.34
N PRO A 74 -12.23 24.91 9.46
CA PRO A 74 -10.87 25.08 9.95
C PRO A 74 -10.20 23.73 10.22
N MET A 75 -8.98 23.55 9.71
CA MET A 75 -8.18 22.32 9.87
C MET A 75 -8.79 21.06 9.22
N TRP A 76 -9.66 21.20 8.21
CA TRP A 76 -10.32 20.06 7.56
C TRP A 76 -9.38 18.96 7.07
N GLN A 77 -8.20 19.31 6.54
CA GLN A 77 -7.21 18.31 6.09
C GLN A 77 -6.69 17.45 7.25
N LYS A 78 -6.48 18.06 8.43
CA LYS A 78 -6.02 17.34 9.63
C LYS A 78 -7.09 16.36 10.11
N ASP A 79 -8.34 16.83 10.15
CA ASP A 79 -9.47 16.00 10.59
C ASP A 79 -9.70 14.83 9.62
N VAL A 80 -9.55 15.02 8.31
CA VAL A 80 -9.58 13.92 7.32
C VAL A 80 -8.46 12.91 7.58
N SER A 81 -7.23 13.38 7.79
CA SER A 81 -6.07 12.53 8.09
C SER A 81 -6.29 11.69 9.35
N GLU A 82 -6.75 12.32 10.43
CA GLU A 82 -7.07 11.65 11.69
C GLU A 82 -8.19 10.62 11.53
N TYR A 83 -9.24 10.95 10.76
CA TYR A 83 -10.35 10.05 10.47
C TYR A 83 -9.88 8.80 9.72
N CYS A 84 -9.16 8.96 8.60
CA CYS A 84 -8.65 7.83 7.82
C CYS A 84 -7.70 6.93 8.62
N LYS A 85 -6.86 7.53 9.49
CA LYS A 85 -5.98 6.78 10.40
C LYS A 85 -6.74 5.99 11.47
N SER A 86 -7.90 6.49 11.91
CA SER A 86 -8.75 5.81 12.88
C SER A 86 -9.61 4.67 12.28
N CYS A 87 -9.70 4.56 10.95
CA CYS A 87 -10.54 3.57 10.29
C CYS A 87 -9.96 2.15 10.40
N ASP A 88 -10.57 1.31 11.23
CA ASP A 88 -10.15 -0.08 11.49
C ASP A 88 -10.03 -0.93 10.20
N ARG A 89 -10.97 -0.78 9.27
CA ARG A 89 -10.94 -1.51 8.00
C ARG A 89 -9.74 -1.12 7.14
N CYS A 90 -9.43 0.17 7.06
CA CYS A 90 -8.24 0.67 6.38
C CYS A 90 -6.96 0.18 7.02
N GLN A 91 -6.88 0.24 8.35
CA GLN A 91 -5.68 -0.17 9.08
C GLN A 91 -5.43 -1.69 8.98
N LYS A 92 -6.48 -2.51 8.86
CA LYS A 92 -6.37 -3.95 8.64
C LYS A 92 -6.06 -4.32 7.19
N ALA A 93 -6.64 -3.60 6.23
CA ALA A 93 -6.47 -3.90 4.80
C ALA A 93 -5.15 -3.37 4.25
N ASN A 94 -4.70 -2.20 4.70
CA ASN A 94 -3.44 -1.64 4.29
C ASN A 94 -2.31 -2.43 4.95
N LYS A 95 -1.60 -3.22 4.16
CA LYS A 95 -0.26 -3.68 4.54
C LYS A 95 0.54 -2.41 4.81
N SER A 96 1.10 -2.27 6.02
CA SER A 96 2.03 -1.18 6.29
C SER A 96 3.06 -1.21 5.16
N SER A 97 3.25 -0.07 4.49
CA SER A 97 4.49 0.14 3.76
C SER A 97 5.56 0.14 4.85
N GLY A 98 6.06 -1.05 5.18
CA GLY A 98 7.04 -1.23 6.23
C GLY A 98 8.20 -0.27 5.99
N LYS A 99 8.98 -0.04 7.05
CA LYS A 99 10.33 0.55 6.87
C LYS A 99 10.98 -0.13 5.67
N ARG A 100 11.66 0.66 4.81
CA ARG A 100 12.39 0.13 3.64
C ARG A 100 13.02 -1.20 4.05
N LEU A 101 12.64 -2.27 3.36
CA LEU A 101 13.27 -3.57 3.53
C LEU A 101 14.79 -3.31 3.51
N GLY A 102 15.49 -3.83 4.51
CA GLY A 102 16.92 -3.57 4.67
C GLY A 102 17.68 -3.87 3.38
N ASN A 103 18.86 -3.29 3.22
CA ASN A 103 19.69 -3.54 2.03
C ASN A 103 19.88 -5.06 1.86
N MET A 104 19.78 -5.54 0.61
CA MET A 104 20.08 -6.94 0.29
C MET A 104 21.49 -7.27 0.81
N ILE A 105 21.59 -8.29 1.67
CA ILE A 105 22.87 -8.80 2.14
C ILE A 105 23.52 -9.54 0.97
N LYS A 106 24.76 -9.18 0.63
CA LYS A 106 25.53 -9.93 -0.36
C LYS A 106 25.96 -11.27 0.23
N ILE A 107 25.65 -12.35 -0.47
CA ILE A 107 26.25 -13.66 -0.22
C ILE A 107 27.73 -13.57 -0.61
N GLN A 108 28.62 -14.19 0.18
CA GLN A 108 30.06 -14.21 -0.12
C GLN A 108 30.30 -14.87 -1.48
N GLU A 109 31.21 -14.32 -2.28
CA GLU A 109 31.62 -14.96 -3.53
C GLU A 109 32.60 -16.10 -3.21
N PRO A 110 32.43 -17.28 -3.81
CA PRO A 110 33.32 -18.41 -3.60
C PRO A 110 34.71 -18.12 -4.18
N SER A 111 35.74 -18.69 -3.56
CA SER A 111 37.13 -18.60 -3.97
C SER A 111 37.56 -19.72 -4.92
N ARG A 112 36.80 -20.82 -4.95
CA ARG A 112 37.05 -21.99 -5.80
C ARG A 112 35.73 -22.65 -6.25
N PRO A 113 35.76 -23.46 -7.33
CA PRO A 113 34.60 -24.25 -7.73
C PRO A 113 34.07 -25.15 -6.60
N TRP A 114 32.75 -25.34 -6.54
CA TRP A 114 32.06 -26.23 -5.59
C TRP A 114 32.13 -25.81 -4.11
N GLU A 115 32.49 -24.55 -3.84
CA GLU A 115 32.47 -24.02 -2.46
C GLU A 115 31.06 -23.60 -2.03
N ILE A 116 30.26 -23.10 -2.97
CA ILE A 116 28.88 -22.68 -2.74
C ILE A 116 28.01 -23.15 -3.90
N ASP A 117 27.05 -24.02 -3.60
CA ASP A 117 26.05 -24.50 -4.55
C ASP A 117 24.66 -23.99 -4.15
N HIS A 118 23.89 -23.57 -5.15
CA HIS A 118 22.50 -23.19 -4.98
C HIS A 118 21.60 -24.26 -5.57
N MET A 119 20.65 -24.75 -4.77
CA MET A 119 19.69 -25.77 -5.19
C MET A 119 18.28 -25.20 -5.18
N ASP A 120 17.53 -25.41 -6.26
CA ASP A 120 16.13 -25.03 -6.38
C ASP A 120 15.38 -26.02 -7.27
N TRP A 121 14.05 -25.95 -7.29
CA TRP A 121 13.19 -26.79 -8.13
C TRP A 121 12.37 -25.95 -9.09
N VAL A 122 12.48 -26.28 -10.37
CA VAL A 122 11.48 -25.88 -11.36
C VAL A 122 10.30 -26.85 -11.22
N THR A 123 9.15 -26.30 -10.86
CA THR A 123 7.94 -27.06 -10.52
C THR A 123 6.84 -26.90 -11.58
N GLY A 124 5.88 -27.83 -11.60
CA GLY A 124 4.69 -27.72 -12.44
C GLY A 124 4.95 -27.89 -13.94
N LEU A 125 5.98 -28.64 -14.32
CA LEU A 125 6.25 -28.95 -15.71
C LEU A 125 5.26 -30.02 -16.22
N PRO A 126 4.88 -29.97 -17.51
CA PRO A 126 4.13 -31.07 -18.10
C PRO A 126 4.95 -32.37 -18.02
N PRO A 127 4.33 -33.53 -17.70
CA PRO A 127 5.03 -34.80 -17.67
C PRO A 127 5.73 -35.09 -19.01
N GLY A 128 7.03 -35.37 -18.95
CA GLY A 128 7.87 -35.52 -20.14
C GLY A 128 8.80 -36.74 -20.10
N GLY A 129 9.12 -37.23 -21.30
CA GLY A 129 9.99 -38.40 -21.51
C GLY A 129 9.38 -39.73 -21.04
N ASP A 130 10.15 -40.81 -21.19
CA ASP A 130 9.66 -42.18 -20.91
C ASP A 130 9.30 -42.40 -19.44
N ARG A 131 9.87 -41.61 -18.53
CA ARG A 131 9.63 -41.68 -17.08
C ARG A 131 8.64 -40.64 -16.56
N SER A 132 8.04 -39.83 -17.45
CA SER A 132 7.01 -38.84 -17.10
C SER A 132 7.42 -37.89 -15.97
N PHE A 133 8.67 -37.41 -15.98
CA PHE A 133 9.15 -36.44 -15.00
C PHE A 133 8.36 -35.13 -15.14
N ASN A 134 8.04 -34.50 -14.02
CA ASN A 134 7.21 -33.28 -13.97
C ASN A 134 7.84 -32.15 -13.15
N TYR A 135 8.99 -32.39 -12.54
CA TYR A 135 9.81 -31.42 -11.81
C TYR A 135 11.26 -31.49 -12.34
N CYS A 136 12.05 -30.44 -12.09
CA CYS A 136 13.48 -30.45 -12.36
C CYS A 136 14.23 -29.78 -11.22
N GLN A 137 15.11 -30.53 -10.56
CA GLN A 137 16.05 -29.97 -9.60
C GLN A 137 17.18 -29.28 -10.36
N VAL A 138 17.46 -28.05 -10.00
CA VAL A 138 18.51 -27.21 -10.57
C VAL A 138 19.57 -26.98 -9.50
N ILE A 139 20.79 -27.39 -9.78
CA ILE A 139 21.95 -27.16 -8.92
C ILE A 139 22.88 -26.21 -9.68
N VAL A 140 23.15 -25.04 -9.12
CA VAL A 140 24.02 -24.04 -9.73
C VAL A 140 25.24 -23.84 -8.87
N GLU A 141 26.40 -24.20 -9.43
CA GLU A 141 27.71 -23.96 -8.82
C GLU A 141 28.04 -22.46 -8.94
N ARG A 142 28.24 -21.78 -7.80
CA ARG A 142 28.28 -20.31 -7.76
C ARG A 142 29.55 -19.72 -8.37
N PHE A 143 30.68 -20.41 -8.41
CA PHE A 143 31.94 -19.84 -8.95
C PHE A 143 31.88 -19.72 -10.47
N SER A 144 31.62 -20.81 -11.16
CA SER A 144 31.54 -20.89 -12.63
C SER A 144 30.16 -20.53 -13.18
N LYS A 145 29.14 -20.44 -12.33
CA LYS A 145 27.72 -20.24 -12.71
C LYS A 145 27.19 -21.38 -13.59
N THR A 146 27.78 -22.57 -13.48
CA THR A 146 27.38 -23.74 -14.27
C THR A 146 26.16 -24.42 -13.63
N PRO A 147 25.05 -24.58 -14.36
CA PRO A 147 23.89 -25.30 -13.88
C PRO A 147 23.97 -26.81 -14.21
N ILE A 148 23.47 -27.62 -13.28
CA ILE A 148 23.13 -29.03 -13.46
C ILE A 148 21.61 -29.16 -13.34
N PHE A 149 21.00 -29.83 -14.31
CA PHE A 149 19.56 -30.07 -14.36
C PHE A 149 19.30 -31.56 -14.16
N LEU A 150 18.57 -31.89 -13.10
CA LEU A 150 18.23 -33.26 -12.74
C LEU A 150 16.70 -33.41 -12.84
N PRO A 151 16.19 -34.24 -13.77
CA PRO A 151 14.75 -34.47 -13.88
C PRO A 151 14.25 -35.29 -12.69
N CYS A 152 13.13 -34.88 -12.10
CA CYS A 152 12.60 -35.47 -10.88
C CYS A 152 11.07 -35.42 -10.85
N HIS A 153 10.47 -36.00 -9.82
CA HIS A 153 9.04 -36.02 -9.62
C HIS A 153 8.63 -35.09 -8.49
N LYS A 154 7.42 -34.56 -8.58
CA LYS A 154 6.80 -33.74 -7.53
C LYS A 154 6.84 -34.41 -6.14
N ASP A 155 6.65 -35.73 -6.13
CA ASP A 155 6.46 -36.51 -4.93
C ASP A 155 7.76 -37.16 -4.44
N ASP A 156 8.91 -36.81 -5.04
CA ASP A 156 10.22 -37.27 -4.60
C ASP A 156 10.47 -36.85 -3.17
N THR A 157 10.85 -37.82 -2.34
CA THR A 157 11.22 -37.57 -0.95
C THR A 157 12.62 -36.94 -0.87
N ALA A 158 13.00 -36.50 0.33
CA ALA A 158 14.37 -36.07 0.59
C ALA A 158 15.40 -37.16 0.26
N MET A 159 15.02 -38.44 0.44
CA MET A 159 15.89 -39.57 0.10
C MET A 159 16.00 -39.75 -1.41
N ASP A 160 14.89 -39.66 -2.15
CA ASP A 160 14.90 -39.74 -3.61
C ASP A 160 15.74 -38.60 -4.22
N THR A 161 15.58 -37.38 -3.69
CA THR A 161 16.38 -36.22 -4.05
C THR A 161 17.88 -36.46 -3.81
N ALA A 162 18.24 -37.02 -2.65
CA ALA A 162 19.64 -37.30 -2.32
C ALA A 162 20.29 -38.35 -3.24
N LEU A 163 19.48 -39.21 -3.88
CA LEU A 163 19.95 -40.22 -4.84
C LEU A 163 20.11 -39.67 -6.27
N LEU A 164 19.71 -38.41 -6.53
CA LEU A 164 19.89 -37.77 -7.84
C LEU A 164 21.31 -37.24 -8.08
N ILE A 165 22.10 -37.06 -7.01
CA ILE A 165 23.47 -36.52 -6.99
C ILE A 165 24.51 -37.58 -6.62
#